data_AF-A0A1M3PNR1-F1
#
_entry.id   AF-A0A1M3PNR1-F1
#
_cell.length_a   1.000
_cell.length_b   1.000
_cell.length_c   1.000
_cell.angle_alpha   90.00
_cell.angle_beta   90.00
_cell.angle_gamma   90.00
#
_symmetry.space_group_name_H-M   'P 1'
#
loop_
_entity.id
_entity.type
_entity.pdbx_description
1 polymer ?
#
loop_
_entity_poly.entity_id
_entity_poly.type
_entity_poly.pdbx_seq_one_letter_code
_entity_poly.pdbx_strand_id
1 'polypeptide(L)'
;MARVNHLVRRKQNEVERIARIIRACFEPEEVQAPQPGKIRRIILIGPYARRSWYEDRHTIQFSDYEFWIVVNHPAFKDERCWQRVRDVIDSELGNRCAVDIDIYSKADIRIARIERDTFILDRIEAGITLYRASRDAPLNDRERRERRQ
;
A
#
# COMPACT_ATOMS: atom_id res chain seq x y z
N MET A 1 4.16 -10.97 -4.02
CA MET A 1 3.78 -9.62 -4.52
C MET A 1 3.30 -9.73 -5.96
N ALA A 2 2.17 -9.12 -6.29
CA ALA A 2 1.74 -9.00 -7.69
C ALA A 2 2.78 -8.18 -8.47
N ARG A 3 3.05 -8.56 -9.72
CA ARG A 3 4.09 -7.91 -10.52
C ARG A 3 3.49 -6.80 -11.38
N VAL A 4 4.00 -5.57 -11.22
CA VAL A 4 3.69 -4.41 -12.08
C VAL A 4 4.49 -4.47 -13.40
N ASN A 5 4.41 -5.62 -14.09
CA ASN A 5 5.24 -5.93 -15.26
C ASN A 5 5.04 -4.97 -16.44
N HIS A 6 3.94 -4.22 -16.46
CA HIS A 6 3.67 -3.20 -17.47
C HIS A 6 4.51 -1.94 -17.32
N LEU A 7 5.11 -1.72 -16.15
CA LEU A 7 6.02 -0.60 -15.91
C LEU A 7 7.43 -0.93 -16.40
N VAL A 8 8.23 0.07 -16.73
CA VAL A 8 9.67 -0.11 -16.99
C VAL A 8 10.39 -0.53 -15.71
N ARG A 9 11.53 -1.24 -15.84
CA ARG A 9 12.26 -1.84 -14.70
C ARG A 9 12.52 -0.89 -13.54
N ARG A 10 12.94 0.35 -13.83
CA ARG A 10 13.17 1.38 -12.81
C ARG A 10 11.90 1.63 -11.97
N LYS A 11 10.78 1.87 -12.64
CA LYS A 11 9.48 2.15 -12.00
C LYS A 11 8.96 0.92 -11.23
N GLN A 12 9.22 -0.30 -11.72
CA GLN A 12 8.93 -1.54 -10.96
C GLN A 12 9.69 -1.59 -9.63
N ASN A 13 10.99 -1.28 -9.65
CA ASN A 13 11.84 -1.28 -8.47
C ASN A 13 11.42 -0.19 -7.47
N GLU A 14 11.03 0.99 -7.95
CA GLU A 14 10.50 2.09 -7.12
C GLU A 14 9.22 1.66 -6.40
N VAL A 15 8.24 1.09 -7.13
CA VAL A 15 7.00 0.56 -6.53
C VAL A 15 7.27 -0.51 -5.48
N GLU A 16 8.18 -1.45 -5.80
CA GLU A 16 8.54 -2.51 -4.86
C GLU A 16 9.25 -1.95 -3.62
N ARG A 17 10.14 -0.96 -3.80
CA ARG A 17 10.84 -0.31 -2.69
C ARG A 17 9.86 0.40 -1.77
N ILE A 18 8.94 1.20 -2.32
CA ILE A 18 7.93 1.92 -1.54
C ILE A 18 7.05 0.93 -0.76
N ALA A 19 6.55 -0.12 -1.40
CA ALA A 19 5.76 -1.15 -0.72
C ALA A 19 6.52 -1.87 0.40
N ARG A 20 7.84 -2.05 0.27
CA ARG A 20 8.68 -2.59 1.34
C ARG A 20 8.86 -1.60 2.49
N ILE A 21 9.12 -0.32 2.19
CA ILE A 21 9.26 0.74 3.22
C ILE A 21 7.96 0.85 4.03
N ILE A 22 6.81 0.94 3.35
CA ILE A 22 5.48 0.96 3.98
C ILE A 22 5.32 -0.17 5.00
N ARG A 23 5.76 -1.38 4.67
CA ARG A 23 5.64 -2.54 5.58
C ARG A 23 6.64 -2.52 6.72
N ALA A 24 7.86 -2.07 6.45
CA ALA A 24 8.97 -2.13 7.40
C ALA A 24 8.94 -0.98 8.40
N CYS A 25 8.39 0.17 8.02
CA CYS A 25 8.41 1.40 8.80
C CYS A 25 7.03 1.78 9.37
N PHE A 26 6.01 0.92 9.21
CA PHE A 26 4.72 1.11 9.87
C PHE A 26 4.87 0.84 11.38
N GLU A 27 4.57 1.85 12.19
CA GLU A 27 4.78 1.84 13.66
C GLU A 27 3.43 1.93 14.40
N PRO A 28 2.65 0.82 14.44
CA PRO A 28 1.35 0.82 15.11
C PRO A 28 1.42 1.00 16.63
N GLU A 29 2.60 0.84 17.23
CA GLU A 29 2.82 0.99 18.67
C GLU A 29 2.74 2.46 19.14
N GLU A 30 2.85 3.42 18.23
CA GLU A 30 2.73 4.87 18.50
C GLU A 30 1.31 5.29 18.96
N VAL A 31 0.32 4.40 18.83
CA VAL A 31 -1.06 4.65 19.22
C VAL A 31 -1.65 3.51 20.06
N GLN A 32 -2.44 3.88 21.07
CA GLN A 32 -3.19 2.91 21.85
C GLN A 32 -4.43 2.43 21.07
N ALA A 33 -4.57 1.12 20.92
CA ALA A 33 -5.67 0.50 20.19
C ALA A 33 -6.12 -0.81 20.86
N PRO A 34 -7.37 -1.26 20.66
CA PRO A 34 -7.89 -2.47 21.28
C PRO A 34 -7.30 -3.78 20.72
N GLN A 35 -6.49 -3.70 19.67
CA GLN A 35 -5.84 -4.85 19.02
C GLN A 35 -4.53 -4.40 18.33
N PRO A 36 -3.55 -5.29 18.15
CA PRO A 36 -2.31 -4.96 17.44
C PRO A 36 -2.55 -4.47 16.01
N GLY A 37 -1.80 -3.46 15.58
CA GLY A 37 -1.92 -2.88 14.25
C GLY A 37 -1.37 -3.79 13.15
N LYS A 38 -2.13 -3.91 12.07
CA LYS A 38 -1.78 -4.77 10.93
C LYS A 38 -2.20 -4.10 9.63
N ILE A 39 -1.24 -3.95 8.72
CA ILE A 39 -1.52 -3.71 7.31
C ILE A 39 -2.21 -4.95 6.74
N ARG A 40 -3.39 -4.76 6.15
CA ARG A 40 -4.18 -5.80 5.47
C ARG A 40 -3.91 -5.81 3.97
N ARG A 41 -3.79 -4.64 3.35
CA ARG A 41 -3.51 -4.49 1.92
C ARG A 41 -2.63 -3.27 1.66
N ILE A 42 -1.81 -3.37 0.61
CA ILE A 42 -1.17 -2.24 -0.05
C ILE A 42 -1.55 -2.34 -1.52
N ILE A 43 -2.11 -1.26 -2.06
CA ILE A 43 -2.67 -1.22 -3.41
C ILE A 43 -2.04 -0.03 -4.13
N LEU A 44 -1.44 -0.27 -5.29
CA LEU A 44 -1.05 0.79 -6.20
C LEU A 44 -2.30 1.28 -6.93
N ILE A 45 -2.52 2.59 -6.91
CA ILE A 45 -3.67 3.26 -7.53
C ILE A 45 -3.17 4.15 -8.68
N GLY A 46 -4.12 4.78 -9.35
CA GLY A 46 -3.82 5.89 -10.24
C GLY A 46 -3.10 5.49 -11.53
N PRO A 47 -2.40 6.45 -12.16
CA PRO A 47 -1.82 6.27 -13.48
C PRO A 47 -0.82 5.13 -13.60
N TYR A 48 -0.04 4.87 -12.54
CA TYR A 48 0.93 3.77 -12.51
C TYR A 48 0.28 2.39 -12.40
N ALA A 49 -0.94 2.28 -11.84
CA ALA A 49 -1.71 1.04 -11.91
C ALA A 49 -2.32 0.82 -13.30
N ARG A 50 -2.73 1.90 -13.98
CA ARG A 50 -3.58 1.87 -15.19
C ARG A 50 -2.86 2.09 -16.53
N ARG A 51 -1.51 2.07 -16.55
CA ARG A 51 -0.68 2.34 -17.76
C ARG A 51 -0.87 3.74 -18.37
N SER A 52 -1.41 4.68 -17.61
CA SER A 52 -1.65 6.07 -18.06
C SER A 52 -0.72 7.08 -17.37
N TRP A 53 0.34 6.60 -16.72
CA TRP A 53 1.36 7.45 -16.09
C TRP A 53 2.16 8.20 -17.14
N TYR A 54 2.65 9.38 -16.76
CA TYR A 54 3.53 10.20 -17.57
C TYR A 54 4.73 10.67 -16.75
N GLU A 55 5.82 10.98 -17.46
CA GLU A 55 7.05 11.54 -16.91
C GLU A 55 7.69 12.40 -17.98
N ASP A 56 7.68 13.71 -17.79
CA ASP A 56 8.33 14.69 -18.65
C ASP A 56 9.67 15.12 -18.03
N ARG A 57 10.76 14.76 -18.70
CA ARG A 57 12.12 15.05 -18.24
C ARG A 57 12.52 16.51 -18.45
N HIS A 58 11.82 17.26 -19.29
CA HIS A 58 12.10 18.67 -19.54
C HIS A 58 11.46 19.57 -18.50
N THR A 59 10.24 19.25 -18.09
CA THR A 59 9.47 20.06 -17.13
C THR A 59 9.56 19.54 -15.69
N ILE A 60 10.18 18.36 -15.48
CA ILE A 60 10.26 17.66 -14.18
C ILE A 60 8.86 17.29 -13.66
N GLN A 61 7.84 17.33 -14.52
CA GLN A 61 6.49 16.91 -14.17
C GLN A 61 6.34 15.41 -14.38
N PHE A 62 5.86 14.73 -13.35
CA PHE A 62 5.55 13.31 -13.41
C PHE A 62 4.29 13.03 -12.60
N SER A 63 3.59 11.95 -12.95
CA SER A 63 2.53 11.43 -12.08
C SER A 63 3.12 11.00 -10.74
N ASP A 64 2.34 11.19 -9.67
CA ASP A 64 2.66 10.68 -8.34
C ASP A 64 2.39 9.18 -8.27
N TYR A 65 3.18 8.49 -7.45
CA TYR A 65 2.87 7.13 -7.06
C TYR A 65 1.84 7.11 -5.95
N GLU A 66 0.60 6.79 -6.29
CA GLU A 66 -0.50 6.73 -5.32
C GLU A 66 -0.63 5.33 -4.70
N PHE A 67 -0.51 5.24 -3.37
CA PHE A 67 -0.68 4.01 -2.61
C PHE A 67 -1.85 4.11 -1.65
N TRP A 68 -2.81 3.20 -1.79
CA TRP A 68 -3.86 3.02 -0.80
C TRP A 68 -3.52 1.86 0.11
N ILE A 69 -3.50 2.13 1.41
CA ILE A 69 -3.16 1.16 2.45
C ILE A 69 -4.42 0.86 3.25
N VAL A 70 -4.74 -0.43 3.41
CA VAL A 70 -5.87 -0.85 4.24
C VAL A 70 -5.36 -1.43 5.55
N VAL A 71 -5.70 -0.82 6.69
CA VAL A 71 -5.37 -1.30 8.04
C VAL A 71 -6.54 -2.05 8.70
N ASN A 72 -6.24 -2.82 9.74
CA ASN A 72 -7.23 -3.62 10.46
C ASN A 72 -8.14 -2.81 11.40
N HIS A 73 -7.76 -1.60 11.81
CA HIS A 73 -8.51 -0.78 12.76
C HIS A 73 -8.40 0.72 12.40
N PRO A 74 -9.45 1.54 12.56
CA PRO A 74 -9.41 2.98 12.30
C PRO A 74 -8.33 3.75 13.07
N ALA A 75 -7.98 3.32 14.29
CA ALA A 75 -6.93 3.95 15.10
C ALA A 75 -5.57 4.02 14.39
N PHE A 76 -5.26 3.07 13.51
CA PHE A 76 -3.99 3.03 12.77
C PHE A 76 -3.99 3.91 11.51
N LYS A 77 -5.00 4.78 11.35
CA LYS A 77 -4.98 5.88 10.37
C LYS A 77 -4.30 7.13 10.91
N ASP A 78 -4.00 7.16 12.21
CA ASP A 78 -3.27 8.26 12.85
C ASP A 78 -1.89 8.42 12.20
N GLU A 79 -1.54 9.67 11.85
CA GLU A 79 -0.32 9.99 11.11
C GLU A 79 0.95 9.57 11.87
N ARG A 80 0.91 9.48 13.20
CA ARG A 80 2.04 8.99 13.99
C ARG A 80 2.47 7.58 13.61
N CYS A 81 1.55 6.73 13.15
CA CYS A 81 1.89 5.38 12.67
C CYS A 81 2.66 5.37 11.34
N TRP A 82 2.66 6.50 10.61
CA TRP A 82 3.10 6.63 9.22
C TRP A 82 4.22 7.65 9.02
N GLN A 83 4.51 8.48 10.03
CA GLN A 83 5.56 9.50 9.95
C GLN A 83 6.89 8.91 9.46
N ARG A 84 7.34 7.81 10.08
CA ARG A 84 8.57 7.13 9.65
C ARG A 84 8.51 6.59 8.23
N VAL A 85 7.34 6.10 7.78
CA VAL A 85 7.16 5.66 6.39
C VAL A 85 7.43 6.83 5.44
N ARG A 86 6.85 8.00 5.72
CA ARG A 86 7.02 9.20 4.90
C ARG A 86 8.47 9.69 4.93
N ASP A 87 9.09 9.77 6.10
CA ASP A 87 10.47 10.23 6.25
C ASP A 87 11.45 9.36 5.47
N VAL A 88 11.30 8.03 5.53
CA VAL A 88 12.17 7.09 4.80
C VAL A 88 11.90 7.16 3.29
N ILE A 89 10.65 7.33 2.85
CA ILE A 89 10.35 7.52 1.43
C ILE A 89 10.95 8.82 0.91
N ASP A 90 10.79 9.93 1.63
CA ASP A 90 11.33 11.22 1.23
C ASP A 90 12.85 11.18 1.13
N SER A 91 13.50 10.64 2.17
CA SER A 91 14.96 10.48 2.21
C SER A 91 15.50 9.62 1.08
N GLU A 92 14.86 8.49 0.76
CA GLU A 92 15.36 7.58 -0.26
C GLU A 92 14.92 7.92 -1.69
N LEU A 93 13.72 8.45 -1.87
CA LEU A 93 13.03 8.54 -3.16
C LEU A 93 12.53 9.95 -3.51
N GLY A 94 12.57 10.92 -2.59
CA GLY A 94 12.01 12.27 -2.80
C GLY A 94 12.58 12.99 -4.03
N ASN A 95 13.86 12.78 -4.34
CA ASN A 95 14.50 13.33 -5.54
C ASN A 95 14.20 12.57 -6.84
N ARG A 96 13.49 11.45 -6.78
CA ARG A 96 13.26 10.52 -7.90
C ARG A 96 11.80 10.42 -8.30
N CYS A 97 10.90 10.52 -7.32
CA CYS A 97 9.46 10.46 -7.55
C CYS A 97 8.71 11.02 -6.33
N ALA A 98 7.52 11.57 -6.60
CA ALA A 98 6.55 11.89 -5.57
C ALA A 98 5.69 10.65 -5.28
N VAL A 99 5.30 10.53 -4.00
CA VAL A 99 4.55 9.40 -3.48
C VAL A 99 3.41 9.94 -2.63
N ASP A 100 2.20 9.52 -2.96
CA ASP A 100 1.00 9.83 -2.18
C ASP A 100 0.50 8.57 -1.46
N ILE A 101 0.08 8.73 -0.21
CA ILE A 101 -0.32 7.63 0.67
C ILE A 101 -1.62 7.98 1.39
N ASP A 102 -2.66 7.21 1.05
CA ASP A 102 -3.96 7.25 1.73
C ASP A 102 -4.18 6.00 2.58
N ILE A 103 -4.63 6.21 3.82
CA ILE A 103 -4.89 5.15 4.78
C ILE A 103 -6.39 4.94 4.96
N TYR A 104 -6.84 3.73 4.65
CA TYR A 104 -8.20 3.26 4.89
C TYR A 104 -8.23 2.19 5.97
N SER A 105 -9.31 2.14 6.73
CA SER A 105 -9.56 1.03 7.67
C SER A 105 -10.43 -0.06 7.03
N LYS A 106 -10.43 -1.26 7.63
CA LYS A 106 -11.40 -2.31 7.28
C LYS A 106 -12.86 -1.82 7.43
N ALA A 107 -13.13 -0.91 8.36
CA ALA A 107 -14.46 -0.32 8.53
C ALA A 107 -14.79 0.60 7.35
N ASP A 108 -13.85 1.43 6.89
CA ASP A 108 -14.03 2.34 5.76
C ASP A 108 -14.40 1.55 4.49
N ILE A 109 -13.69 0.46 4.22
CA ILE A 109 -13.99 -0.42 3.07
C ILE A 109 -15.35 -1.12 3.21
N ARG A 110 -15.80 -1.39 4.44
CA ARG A 110 -17.14 -1.95 4.68
C ARG A 110 -18.22 -0.91 4.41
N ILE A 111 -18.02 0.32 4.89
CA ILE A 111 -18.95 1.43 4.68
C ILE A 111 -19.07 1.72 3.18
N ALA A 112 -17.94 1.84 2.47
CA ALA A 112 -17.92 2.03 1.02
C ALA A 112 -18.73 0.96 0.27
N ARG A 113 -18.72 -0.30 0.73
CA ARG A 113 -19.54 -1.38 0.15
C ARG A 113 -21.03 -1.24 0.44
N ILE A 114 -21.40 -0.83 1.66
CA ILE A 114 -22.80 -0.65 2.07
C ILE A 114 -23.40 0.51 1.27
N GLU A 115 -22.67 1.63 1.21
CA GLU A 115 -23.10 2.86 0.53
C GLU A 115 -22.93 2.81 -1.00
N ARG A 116 -22.34 1.72 -1.54
CA ARG A 116 -22.00 1.60 -2.97
C ARG A 116 -21.15 2.78 -3.47
N ASP A 117 -20.19 3.19 -2.66
CA ASP A 117 -19.26 4.28 -2.97
C ASP A 117 -18.34 3.87 -4.14
N THR A 118 -18.69 4.30 -5.34
CA THR A 118 -17.93 4.02 -6.56
C THR A 118 -16.57 4.71 -6.58
N PHE A 119 -16.38 5.82 -5.85
CA PHE A 119 -15.08 6.49 -5.79
C PHE A 119 -14.02 5.57 -5.20
N ILE A 120 -14.36 4.89 -4.09
CA ILE A 120 -13.45 3.96 -3.40
C ILE A 120 -13.41 2.61 -4.11
N LEU A 121 -14.59 2.05 -4.43
CA LEU A 121 -14.67 0.69 -4.94
C LEU A 121 -14.03 0.53 -6.31
N ASP A 122 -14.31 1.45 -7.25
CA ASP A 122 -13.79 1.36 -8.62
C ASP A 122 -12.27 1.62 -8.65
N ARG A 123 -11.75 2.46 -7.74
CA ARG A 123 -10.30 2.67 -7.58
C ARG A 123 -9.60 1.43 -7.07
N ILE A 124 -10.15 0.79 -6.04
CA ILE A 124 -9.61 -0.47 -5.50
C ILE A 124 -9.66 -1.58 -6.55
N GLU A 125 -10.74 -1.67 -7.32
CA GLU A 125 -10.90 -2.68 -8.37
C GLU A 125 -9.91 -2.49 -9.52
N ALA A 126 -9.74 -1.25 -9.97
CA ALA A 126 -8.79 -0.93 -11.03
C ALA A 126 -7.33 -0.83 -10.54
N GLY A 127 -7.09 -0.91 -9.23
CA GLY A 127 -5.78 -0.86 -8.62
C GLY A 127 -5.05 -2.20 -8.65
N ILE A 128 -3.73 -2.17 -8.41
CA ILE A 128 -2.91 -3.39 -8.33
C ILE A 128 -2.57 -3.68 -6.88
N THR A 129 -3.11 -4.78 -6.34
CA THR A 129 -2.79 -5.20 -4.96
C THR A 129 -1.36 -5.75 -4.88
N LEU A 130 -0.46 -4.99 -4.27
CA LEU A 130 0.96 -5.34 -4.11
C LEU A 130 1.20 -6.28 -2.93
N TYR A 131 0.45 -6.08 -1.85
CA TYR A 131 0.50 -6.91 -0.64
C TYR A 131 -0.91 -7.22 -0.15
N ARG A 132 -1.13 -8.46 0.31
CA ARG A 132 -2.37 -8.88 0.96
C ARG A 132 -2.03 -9.85 2.09
N ALA A 133 -2.31 -9.44 3.33
CA ALA A 133 -1.95 -10.22 4.52
C ALA A 133 -2.47 -11.68 4.52
N SER A 134 -3.62 -11.97 3.89
CA SER A 134 -4.14 -13.34 3.79
C SER A 134 -3.38 -14.23 2.81
N ARG A 135 -2.61 -13.64 1.88
CA ARG A 135 -1.81 -14.36 0.87
C ARG A 135 -0.32 -14.37 1.23
N ASP A 136 0.14 -13.33 1.91
CA ASP A 136 1.54 -13.13 2.27
C ASP A 136 1.85 -13.49 3.74
N ALA A 137 0.88 -14.05 4.48
CA ALA A 137 1.15 -14.66 5.77
C ALA A 137 2.04 -15.91 5.56
N PRO A 138 3.00 -16.19 6.46
CA PRO A 138 3.62 -17.51 6.49
C PRO A 138 2.50 -18.55 6.56
N LEU A 139 2.56 -19.61 5.74
CA LEU A 139 1.64 -20.76 5.81
C LEU A 139 1.41 -21.07 7.29
N ASN A 140 0.13 -21.03 7.71
CA ASN A 140 -0.23 -21.19 9.12
C ASN A 140 0.43 -22.47 9.66
N ASP A 141 0.84 -22.49 10.92
CA ASP A 141 1.48 -23.67 11.55
C ASP A 141 0.69 -24.97 11.40
N ARG A 142 -0.63 -24.86 11.15
CA ARG A 142 -1.52 -25.96 10.80
C ARG A 142 -1.10 -26.70 9.52
N GLU A 143 -0.72 -25.98 8.47
CA GLU A 143 -0.27 -26.56 7.19
C GLU A 143 1.17 -27.10 7.27
N ARG A 144 1.99 -26.61 8.21
CA ARG A 144 3.33 -27.18 8.48
C ARG A 144 3.26 -28.55 9.14
N ARG A 145 2.21 -28.86 9.91
CA ARG A 145 2.00 -30.17 10.53
C ARG A 145 1.50 -31.21 9.52
N GLU A 146 0.68 -30.79 8.57
CA GLU A 146 0.12 -31.68 7.53
C GLU A 146 1.13 -32.06 6.43
N ARG A 147 2.22 -31.30 6.25
CA ARG A 147 3.30 -31.63 5.30
C ARG A 147 4.44 -32.46 5.89
N ARG A 148 4.34 -32.86 7.16
CA ARG A 148 5.33 -33.71 7.86
C ARG A 148 4.79 -35.11 8.18
N GLN A 149 3.64 -35.48 7.63
CA GLN A 149 3.08 -36.83 7.66
C GLN A 149 3.07 -37.42 6.26
#